data_AF-A0AAD9KAK1-F1
#
_entry.id   AF-A0AAD9KAK1-F1
#
_cell.length_a   1.000
_cell.length_b   1.000
_cell.length_c   1.000
_cell.angle_alpha   90.00
_cell.angle_beta   90.00
_cell.angle_gamma   90.00
#
_symmetry.space_group_name_H-M   'P 1'
#
loop_
_entity.id
_entity.type
_entity.pdbx_description
1 polymer ?
#
loop_
_entity_poly.entity_id
_entity_poly.type
_entity_poly.pdbx_seq_one_letter_code
_entity_poly.pdbx_strand_id
1 'polypeptide(L)'
;MPQIRVRVEFELTTRRLYDPDTVVYIDISREPSSWFESVYSWNKYGSAEQPFGVSEHINTSQTLVDCVQRQQECVKDLLYAGTLRFLCGSDNICHPQNYSEKSVSKAWQNVEDHYLTIGMLEDVPLFMETLEYLMPQMFSDINNAYLSVAETLSRRTTTLHKELLDDKSRKMLQSQLKYEYLLYTRLRDQFFELAAGIQKLKSYSPK
;
A
#
# COMPACT_ATOMS: atom_id res chain seq x y z
N MET A 1 21.52 23.40 2.23
CA MET A 1 21.57 22.92 3.64
C MET A 1 20.22 22.32 4.01
N PRO A 2 20.06 20.97 4.01
CA PRO A 2 18.81 20.30 4.41
C PRO A 2 18.92 19.39 5.65
N GLN A 3 20.07 19.34 6.35
CA GLN A 3 20.29 18.35 7.43
C GLN A 3 19.47 18.59 8.72
N ILE A 4 18.88 19.77 8.92
CA ILE A 4 18.22 20.11 10.19
C ILE A 4 16.77 19.57 10.25
N ARG A 5 16.11 19.33 9.10
CA ARG A 5 14.70 18.91 9.09
C ARG A 5 14.51 17.44 9.46
N VAL A 6 15.33 16.55 8.90
CA VAL A 6 15.28 15.10 9.15
C VAL A 6 15.53 14.76 10.62
N ARG A 7 16.47 15.47 11.27
CA ARG A 7 16.85 15.17 12.66
C ARG A 7 15.76 15.57 13.68
N VAL A 8 15.07 16.69 13.44
CA VAL A 8 13.97 17.17 14.31
C VAL A 8 12.72 16.31 14.13
N GLU A 9 12.38 15.91 12.89
CA GLU A 9 11.29 14.95 12.65
C GLU A 9 11.58 13.58 13.27
N PHE A 10 12.82 13.10 13.22
CA PHE A 10 13.23 11.84 13.85
C PHE A 10 13.15 11.89 15.39
N GLU A 11 13.56 12.99 16.03
CA GLU A 11 13.45 13.15 17.49
C GLU A 11 11.99 13.26 17.97
N LEU A 12 11.11 13.91 17.19
CA LEU A 12 9.68 13.97 17.50
C LEU A 12 8.98 12.62 17.26
N THR A 13 9.38 11.90 16.21
CA THR A 13 8.91 10.55 15.92
C THR A 13 9.33 9.58 17.03
N THR A 14 10.60 9.61 17.46
CA THR A 14 11.07 8.77 18.56
C THR A 14 10.35 9.06 19.87
N ARG A 15 10.06 10.32 20.23
CA ARG A 15 9.22 10.61 21.42
C ARG A 15 7.83 10.00 21.34
N ARG A 16 7.16 10.05 20.18
CA ARG A 16 5.87 9.35 19.97
C ARG A 16 6.00 7.83 20.08
N LEU A 17 7.11 7.26 19.61
CA LEU A 17 7.35 5.81 19.64
C LEU A 17 7.55 5.24 21.06
N TYR A 18 7.87 6.08 22.05
CA TYR A 18 8.13 5.65 23.43
C TYR A 18 7.07 6.12 24.45
N ASP A 19 6.01 6.79 23.97
CA ASP A 19 4.85 7.11 24.80
C ASP A 19 3.88 5.91 24.82
N PRO A 20 3.64 5.27 25.97
CA PRO A 20 2.78 4.08 26.07
C PRO A 20 1.32 4.35 25.68
N ASP A 21 0.88 5.60 25.68
CA ASP A 21 -0.49 5.99 25.30
C ASP A 21 -0.61 6.35 23.81
N THR A 22 0.50 6.36 23.06
CA THR A 22 0.51 6.69 21.63
C THR A 22 0.35 5.43 20.76
N VAL A 23 -0.63 5.45 19.86
CA VAL A 23 -0.80 4.41 18.82
C VAL A 23 0.08 4.73 17.62
N VAL A 24 0.87 3.75 17.17
CA VAL A 24 1.74 3.88 16.00
C VAL A 24 1.10 3.17 14.82
N TYR A 25 0.81 3.91 13.75
CA TYR A 25 0.29 3.35 12.51
C TYR A 25 1.42 3.05 11.52
N ILE A 26 1.39 1.86 10.95
CA ILE A 26 2.21 1.44 9.81
C ILE A 26 1.28 0.83 8.75
N ASP A 27 1.65 0.92 7.49
CA ASP A 27 0.89 0.29 6.41
C ASP A 27 1.82 -0.15 5.28
N ILE A 28 1.28 -0.86 4.30
CA ILE A 28 1.97 -1.22 3.06
C ILE A 28 1.05 -0.97 1.86
N SER A 29 1.53 -0.18 0.91
CA SER A 29 0.82 0.11 -0.33
C SER A 29 1.35 -0.72 -1.49
N ARG A 30 0.54 -0.86 -2.53
CA ARG A 30 0.89 -1.55 -3.78
C ARG A 30 0.52 -0.68 -4.97
N GLU A 31 1.19 -0.87 -6.09
CA GLU A 31 0.88 -0.21 -7.36
C GLU A 31 -0.59 -0.44 -7.75
N PRO A 32 -1.38 0.63 -8.03
CA PRO A 32 -2.83 0.53 -8.11
C PRO A 32 -3.36 -0.45 -9.15
N SER A 33 -2.76 -0.55 -10.34
CA SER A 33 -3.22 -1.52 -11.36
C SER A 33 -2.89 -2.96 -10.95
N SER A 34 -1.69 -3.21 -10.43
CA SER A 34 -1.26 -4.52 -9.94
C SER A 34 -2.12 -4.98 -8.77
N TRP A 35 -2.47 -4.07 -7.86
CA TRP A 35 -3.44 -4.32 -6.80
C TRP A 35 -4.81 -4.66 -7.37
N PHE A 36 -5.32 -3.88 -8.32
CA PHE A 36 -6.62 -4.10 -8.96
C PHE A 36 -6.70 -5.47 -9.67
N GLU A 37 -5.69 -5.81 -10.48
CA GLU A 37 -5.55 -7.12 -11.13
C GLU A 37 -5.60 -8.25 -10.10
N SER A 38 -4.95 -8.05 -8.95
CA SER A 38 -4.90 -9.02 -7.85
C SER A 38 -6.26 -9.19 -7.18
N VAL A 39 -6.93 -8.10 -6.80
CA VAL A 39 -8.21 -8.13 -6.08
C VAL A 39 -9.32 -8.65 -6.99
N TYR A 40 -9.37 -8.20 -8.24
CA TYR A 40 -10.33 -8.70 -9.22
C TYR A 40 -10.19 -10.21 -9.39
N SER A 41 -8.95 -10.67 -9.63
CA SER A 41 -8.67 -12.09 -9.82
C SER A 41 -8.95 -12.88 -8.54
N TRP A 42 -8.61 -12.35 -7.35
CA TRP A 42 -8.90 -13.00 -6.08
C TRP A 42 -10.39 -13.18 -5.84
N ASN A 43 -11.19 -12.15 -6.05
CA ASN A 43 -12.63 -12.25 -5.84
C ASN A 43 -13.32 -13.17 -6.87
N LYS A 44 -12.68 -13.41 -8.02
CA LYS A 44 -13.20 -14.31 -9.06
C LYS A 44 -12.73 -15.77 -8.89
N TYR A 45 -11.48 -15.97 -8.49
CA TYR A 45 -10.82 -17.29 -8.50
C TYR A 45 -10.39 -17.79 -7.13
N GLY A 46 -10.38 -16.94 -6.09
CA GLY A 46 -9.89 -17.28 -4.76
C GLY A 46 -8.38 -17.60 -4.72
N SER A 47 -8.00 -18.39 -3.72
CA SER A 47 -6.63 -18.88 -3.52
C SER A 47 -6.58 -20.38 -3.30
N ALA A 48 -5.37 -20.94 -3.25
CA ALA A 48 -5.18 -22.35 -2.93
C ALA A 48 -5.74 -22.76 -1.56
N GLU A 49 -5.75 -21.86 -0.58
CA GLU A 49 -6.29 -22.12 0.77
C GLU A 49 -7.75 -21.69 0.94
N GLN A 50 -8.23 -20.76 0.11
CA GLN A 50 -9.63 -20.32 0.05
C GLN A 50 -10.14 -20.39 -1.40
N PRO A 51 -10.42 -21.60 -1.92
CA PRO A 51 -10.83 -21.80 -3.30
C PRO A 51 -12.23 -21.22 -3.62
N PHE A 52 -12.99 -20.80 -2.60
CA PHE A 52 -14.30 -20.20 -2.76
C PHE A 52 -14.44 -18.94 -1.92
N GLY A 53 -14.19 -17.81 -2.57
CA GLY A 53 -14.62 -16.48 -2.15
C GLY A 53 -15.22 -15.76 -3.34
N VAL A 54 -16.10 -16.43 -4.10
CA VAL A 54 -16.94 -15.75 -5.10
C VAL A 54 -17.77 -14.77 -4.29
N SER A 55 -17.37 -13.51 -4.29
CA SER A 55 -18.30 -12.45 -3.88
C SER A 55 -19.56 -12.66 -4.71
N GLU A 56 -20.74 -12.77 -4.07
CA GLU A 56 -22.03 -12.92 -4.77
C GLU A 56 -22.24 -11.83 -5.84
N HIS A 57 -21.47 -10.74 -5.78
CA HIS A 57 -21.51 -9.60 -6.68
C HIS A 57 -20.60 -9.71 -7.90
N ILE A 58 -19.71 -10.71 -8.00
CA ILE A 58 -18.87 -10.86 -9.20
C ILE A 58 -19.56 -11.73 -10.24
N ASN A 59 -19.86 -11.09 -11.36
CA ASN A 59 -20.24 -11.79 -12.56
C ASN A 59 -19.05 -12.64 -13.06
N THR A 60 -19.07 -13.92 -12.73
CA THR A 60 -18.02 -14.89 -13.10
C THR A 60 -17.83 -15.02 -14.61
N SER A 61 -18.81 -14.58 -15.42
CA SER A 61 -18.71 -14.57 -16.88
C SER A 61 -17.97 -13.35 -17.44
N GLN A 62 -17.67 -12.34 -16.62
CA GLN A 62 -16.98 -11.12 -17.07
C GLN A 62 -15.45 -11.29 -16.97
N THR A 63 -14.73 -10.95 -18.03
CA THR A 63 -13.26 -10.87 -17.99
C THR A 63 -12.80 -9.55 -17.38
N LEU A 64 -11.57 -9.50 -16.86
CA LEU A 64 -10.96 -8.28 -16.35
C LEU A 64 -10.91 -7.18 -17.42
N VAL A 65 -10.62 -7.55 -18.67
CA VAL A 65 -10.65 -6.63 -19.81
C VAL A 65 -12.06 -6.07 -20.04
N ASP A 66 -13.09 -6.92 -20.02
CA ASP A 66 -14.49 -6.48 -20.15
C ASP A 66 -14.89 -5.55 -18.99
N CYS A 67 -14.44 -5.83 -17.75
CA CYS A 67 -14.66 -4.99 -16.58
C CYS A 67 -14.10 -3.58 -16.79
N VAL A 68 -12.86 -3.46 -17.26
CA VAL A 68 -12.23 -2.16 -17.48
C VAL A 68 -12.86 -1.40 -18.66
N GLN A 69 -13.27 -2.11 -19.72
CA GLN A 69 -13.84 -1.52 -20.93
C GLN A 69 -15.29 -1.05 -20.77
N ARG A 70 -16.13 -1.73 -19.98
CA ARG A 70 -17.57 -1.42 -19.80
C ARG A 70 -17.86 -0.23 -18.87
N GLN A 71 -16.84 0.54 -18.48
CA GLN A 71 -16.90 1.72 -17.61
C GLN A 71 -17.15 1.45 -16.11
N GLN A 72 -17.12 2.55 -15.34
CA GLN A 72 -16.65 2.69 -13.95
C GLN A 72 -17.26 1.78 -12.88
N GLU A 73 -18.40 1.11 -13.07
CA GLU A 73 -19.08 0.42 -11.96
C GLU A 73 -18.23 -0.70 -11.36
N CYS A 74 -17.67 -1.59 -12.19
CA CYS A 74 -16.77 -2.65 -11.73
C CYS A 74 -15.53 -2.09 -11.00
N VAL A 75 -14.95 -1.00 -11.51
CA VAL A 75 -13.77 -0.37 -10.89
C VAL A 75 -14.15 0.34 -9.59
N LYS A 76 -15.29 1.04 -9.56
CA LYS A 76 -15.82 1.78 -8.40
C LYS A 76 -16.07 0.87 -7.21
N ASP A 77 -16.62 -0.32 -7.43
CA ASP A 77 -16.91 -1.26 -6.35
C ASP A 77 -15.61 -1.71 -5.65
N LEU A 78 -14.55 -1.93 -6.43
CA LEU A 78 -13.25 -2.26 -5.86
C LEU A 78 -12.59 -1.06 -5.18
N LEU A 79 -12.83 0.17 -5.63
CA LEU A 79 -12.28 1.38 -4.98
C LEU A 79 -12.73 1.56 -3.52
N TYR A 80 -13.81 0.91 -3.07
CA TYR A 80 -14.16 0.89 -1.64
C TYR A 80 -13.13 0.18 -0.77
N ALA A 81 -12.32 -0.70 -1.35
CA ALA A 81 -11.19 -1.35 -0.70
C ALA A 81 -9.83 -0.75 -1.15
N GLY A 82 -9.84 0.34 -1.91
CA GLY A 82 -8.62 1.00 -2.41
C GLY A 82 -7.85 1.74 -1.32
N THR A 83 -6.54 1.90 -1.51
CA THR A 83 -5.64 2.57 -0.57
C THR A 83 -6.11 3.98 -0.22
N LEU A 84 -6.61 4.74 -1.20
CA LEU A 84 -7.12 6.09 -0.96
C LEU A 84 -8.30 6.09 0.03
N ARG A 85 -9.19 5.09 -0.01
CA ARG A 85 -10.32 5.00 0.92
C ARG A 85 -9.80 4.83 2.34
N PHE A 86 -8.91 3.86 2.52
CA PHE A 86 -8.35 3.51 3.82
C PHE A 86 -7.60 4.68 4.46
N LEU A 87 -6.70 5.33 3.70
CA LEU A 87 -5.87 6.41 4.24
C LEU A 87 -6.62 7.74 4.38
N CYS A 88 -7.62 8.02 3.53
CA CYS A 88 -8.44 9.23 3.65
C CYS A 88 -9.38 9.17 4.87
N GLY A 89 -9.93 7.98 5.16
CA GLY A 89 -10.83 7.75 6.29
C GLY A 89 -12.31 7.77 5.92
N SER A 90 -13.16 8.05 6.90
CA SER A 90 -14.62 7.91 6.81
C SER A 90 -15.36 9.17 6.34
N ASP A 91 -14.67 10.29 6.13
CA ASP A 91 -15.27 11.54 5.65
C ASP A 91 -15.98 11.36 4.30
N ASN A 92 -16.99 12.20 4.03
CA ASN A 92 -17.73 12.14 2.77
C ASN A 92 -16.84 12.37 1.54
N ILE A 93 -15.80 13.20 1.66
CA ILE A 93 -14.82 13.42 0.58
C ILE A 93 -13.98 12.17 0.29
N CYS A 94 -13.91 11.24 1.23
CA CYS A 94 -13.19 9.97 1.10
C CYS A 94 -14.08 8.87 0.53
N HIS A 95 -15.34 9.15 0.17
CA HIS A 95 -16.18 8.19 -0.51
C HIS A 95 -15.73 8.05 -1.98
N PRO A 96 -15.61 6.84 -2.57
CA PRO A 96 -15.12 6.66 -3.94
C PRO A 96 -15.88 7.48 -5.00
N GLN A 97 -17.17 7.72 -4.78
CA GLN A 97 -17.99 8.56 -5.67
C GLN A 97 -17.61 10.06 -5.63
N ASN A 98 -16.94 10.50 -4.57
CA ASN A 98 -16.55 11.89 -4.32
C ASN A 98 -15.04 12.12 -4.47
N TYR A 99 -14.30 11.13 -4.95
CA TYR A 99 -12.85 11.23 -5.09
C TYR A 99 -12.44 12.42 -5.95
N SER A 100 -11.54 13.20 -5.37
CA SER A 100 -10.96 14.40 -5.94
C SER A 100 -9.55 14.60 -5.39
N GLU A 101 -8.85 15.62 -5.86
CA GLU A 101 -7.55 16.02 -5.29
C GLU A 101 -7.65 16.37 -3.80
N LYS A 102 -8.83 16.80 -3.31
CA LYS A 102 -9.08 17.04 -1.89
C LYS A 102 -9.02 15.74 -1.08
N SER A 103 -9.55 14.64 -1.63
CA SER A 103 -9.48 13.32 -1.01
C SER A 103 -8.03 12.85 -0.89
N VAL A 104 -7.23 13.02 -1.95
CA VAL A 104 -5.80 12.69 -1.96
C VAL A 104 -5.04 13.55 -0.94
N SER A 105 -5.33 14.84 -0.88
CA SER A 105 -4.71 15.77 0.07
C SER A 105 -5.05 15.42 1.52
N LYS A 106 -6.30 15.05 1.79
CA LYS A 106 -6.74 14.59 3.12
C LYS A 106 -6.07 13.27 3.52
N ALA A 107 -6.02 12.29 2.61
CA ALA A 107 -5.31 11.04 2.84
C ALA A 107 -3.84 11.28 3.17
N TRP A 108 -3.17 12.11 2.38
CA TRP A 108 -1.78 12.45 2.62
C TRP A 108 -1.57 13.16 3.97
N GLN A 109 -2.44 14.09 4.34
CA GLN A 109 -2.39 14.73 5.64
C GLN A 109 -2.49 13.70 6.78
N ASN A 110 -3.42 12.74 6.68
CA ASN A 110 -3.54 11.69 7.69
C ASN A 110 -2.26 10.82 7.76
N VAL A 111 -1.60 10.58 6.62
CA VAL A 111 -0.31 9.86 6.57
C VAL A 111 0.76 10.64 7.34
N GLU A 112 0.93 11.93 7.06
CA GLU A 112 1.91 12.78 7.75
C GLU A 112 1.63 12.90 9.26
N ASP A 113 0.35 13.03 9.62
CA ASP A 113 -0.05 13.29 11.00
C ASP A 113 -0.02 12.04 11.89
N HIS A 114 -0.23 10.85 11.31
CA HIS A 114 -0.53 9.63 12.08
C HIS A 114 0.33 8.41 11.76
N TYR A 115 0.93 8.29 10.57
CA TYR A 115 1.67 7.09 10.17
C TYR A 115 3.17 7.26 10.40
N LEU A 116 3.80 6.23 10.98
CA LEU A 116 5.26 6.16 11.09
C LEU A 116 5.89 6.05 9.70
N THR A 117 5.37 5.13 8.88
CA THR A 117 5.78 4.94 7.49
C THR A 117 4.77 4.05 6.77
N ILE A 118 4.70 4.18 5.44
CA ILE A 118 3.93 3.29 4.57
C ILE A 118 4.89 2.65 3.56
N GLY A 119 5.10 1.34 3.66
CA GLY A 119 6.01 0.58 2.80
C GLY A 119 5.42 0.28 1.42
N MET A 120 6.25 -0.25 0.52
CA MET A 120 5.82 -0.70 -0.81
C MET A 120 5.85 -2.23 -0.89
N LEU A 121 4.75 -2.84 -1.34
CA LEU A 121 4.68 -4.29 -1.56
C LEU A 121 5.66 -4.75 -2.65
N GLU A 122 6.03 -3.85 -3.56
CA GLU A 122 7.07 -4.10 -4.56
C GLU A 122 8.46 -4.32 -3.95
N ASP A 123 8.70 -3.88 -2.70
CA ASP A 123 9.98 -4.04 -1.99
C ASP A 123 9.77 -4.25 -0.48
N VAL A 124 9.12 -5.37 -0.14
CA VAL A 124 8.89 -5.78 1.26
C VAL A 124 10.19 -5.89 2.07
N PRO A 125 11.30 -6.46 1.55
CA PRO A 125 12.55 -6.53 2.30
C PRO A 125 13.06 -5.14 2.74
N LEU A 126 13.03 -4.14 1.86
CA LEU A 126 13.43 -2.78 2.23
C LEU A 126 12.50 -2.17 3.29
N PHE A 127 11.19 -2.48 3.21
CA PHE A 127 10.24 -2.03 4.22
C PHE A 127 10.52 -2.66 5.60
N MET A 128 10.79 -3.97 5.64
CA MET A 128 11.16 -4.68 6.86
C MET A 128 12.45 -4.13 7.47
N GLU A 129 13.47 -3.85 6.65
CA GLU A 129 14.71 -3.18 7.09
C GLU A 129 14.47 -1.77 7.65
N THR A 130 13.55 -1.02 7.03
CA THR A 130 13.16 0.31 7.48
C THR A 130 12.46 0.25 8.85
N LEU A 131 11.52 -0.69 9.02
CA LEU A 131 10.83 -0.91 10.30
C LEU A 131 11.77 -1.36 11.42
N GLU A 132 12.70 -2.27 11.12
CA GLU A 132 13.73 -2.73 12.07
C GLU A 132 14.59 -1.57 12.58
N TYR A 133 14.89 -0.59 11.73
CA TYR A 133 15.63 0.61 12.14
C TYR A 133 14.78 1.60 12.93
N LEU A 134 13.53 1.83 12.51
CA LEU A 134 12.65 2.82 13.13
C LEU A 134 12.11 2.35 14.49
N MET A 135 11.87 1.05 14.66
CA MET A 135 11.26 0.47 15.86
C MET A 135 11.89 -0.89 16.22
N PRO A 136 13.19 -0.91 16.58
CA PRO A 136 13.94 -2.13 16.84
C PRO A 136 13.37 -2.98 18.00
N GLN A 137 12.70 -2.36 18.97
CA GLN A 137 12.08 -3.05 20.10
C GLN A 137 10.97 -4.02 19.68
N MET A 138 10.32 -3.78 18.54
CA MET A 138 9.24 -4.63 18.02
C MET A 138 9.69 -5.45 16.81
N PHE A 139 10.59 -4.90 15.99
CA PHE A 139 10.95 -5.47 14.69
C PHE A 139 12.41 -5.95 14.58
N SER A 140 13.11 -6.12 15.71
CA SER A 140 14.43 -6.75 15.70
C SER A 140 14.39 -8.10 14.96
N ASP A 141 15.32 -8.31 14.02
CA ASP A 141 15.48 -9.54 13.25
C ASP A 141 14.30 -9.89 12.32
N ILE A 142 13.39 -8.95 12.05
CA ILE A 142 12.21 -9.20 11.22
C ILE A 142 12.56 -9.63 9.79
N ASN A 143 13.69 -9.15 9.24
CA ASN A 143 14.13 -9.55 7.90
C ASN A 143 14.41 -11.05 7.81
N ASN A 144 15.13 -11.61 8.79
CA ASN A 144 15.42 -13.04 8.82
C ASN A 144 14.13 -13.85 9.05
N ALA A 145 13.26 -13.38 9.94
CA ALA A 145 11.95 -13.99 10.16
C ALA A 145 11.12 -14.01 8.86
N TYR A 146 11.05 -12.90 8.14
CA TYR A 146 10.33 -12.80 6.87
C TYR A 146 10.88 -13.75 5.81
N LEU A 147 12.20 -13.76 5.61
CA LEU A 147 12.84 -14.64 4.61
C LEU A 147 12.54 -16.12 4.87
N SER A 148 12.40 -16.53 6.13
CA SER A 148 12.06 -17.92 6.47
C SER A 148 10.64 -18.34 6.09
N VAL A 149 9.71 -17.39 5.93
CA VAL A 149 8.29 -17.66 5.64
C VAL A 149 7.82 -17.10 4.29
N ALA A 150 8.63 -16.30 3.61
CA ALA A 150 8.23 -15.55 2.40
C ALA A 150 7.66 -16.45 1.30
N GLU A 151 8.28 -17.60 1.01
CA GLU A 151 7.79 -18.54 0.00
C GLU A 151 6.43 -19.13 0.39
N THR A 152 6.24 -19.44 1.67
CA THR A 152 4.96 -19.96 2.18
C THR A 152 3.88 -18.89 2.10
N LEU A 153 4.16 -17.66 2.54
CA LEU A 153 3.22 -16.54 2.43
C LEU A 153 2.81 -16.27 0.98
N SER A 154 3.78 -16.27 0.07
CA SER A 154 3.54 -16.11 -1.36
C SER A 154 2.59 -17.18 -1.90
N ARG A 155 2.84 -18.46 -1.60
CA ARG A 155 1.95 -19.57 -2.05
C ARG A 155 0.54 -19.47 -1.49
N ARG A 156 0.37 -19.04 -0.24
CA ARG A 156 -0.95 -18.91 0.42
C ARG A 156 -1.79 -17.76 -0.13
N THR A 157 -1.12 -16.66 -0.48
CA THR A 157 -1.77 -15.41 -0.89
C THR A 157 -1.82 -15.22 -2.40
N THR A 158 -1.15 -16.08 -3.17
CA THR A 158 -1.23 -16.07 -4.63
C THR A 158 -2.61 -16.52 -5.09
N THR A 159 -3.26 -15.68 -5.88
CA THR A 159 -4.51 -16.00 -6.58
C THR A 159 -4.32 -17.18 -7.53
N LEU A 160 -5.26 -18.12 -7.55
CA LEU A 160 -5.17 -19.34 -8.38
C LEU A 160 -4.97 -19.04 -9.87
N HIS A 161 -5.70 -18.05 -10.40
CA HIS A 161 -5.53 -17.56 -11.75
C HIS A 161 -5.46 -16.04 -11.72
N LYS A 162 -4.36 -15.47 -12.23
CA LYS A 162 -4.21 -14.02 -12.33
C LYS A 162 -4.51 -13.57 -13.75
N GLU A 163 -5.62 -12.87 -13.92
CA GLU A 163 -5.89 -12.16 -15.16
C GLU A 163 -4.97 -10.92 -15.24
N LEU A 164 -4.34 -10.73 -16.39
CA LEU A 164 -3.49 -9.57 -16.67
C LEU A 164 -4.11 -8.74 -17.79
N LEU A 165 -4.05 -7.42 -17.64
CA LEU A 165 -4.51 -6.49 -18.66
C LEU A 165 -3.49 -6.36 -19.79
N ASP A 166 -3.99 -6.26 -21.03
CA ASP A 166 -3.19 -5.76 -22.14
C ASP A 166 -2.85 -4.26 -21.94
N ASP A 167 -1.84 -3.77 -22.67
CA ASP A 167 -1.36 -2.39 -22.52
C ASP A 167 -2.45 -1.33 -22.70
N LYS A 168 -3.39 -1.58 -23.62
CA LYS A 168 -4.48 -0.67 -23.93
C LYS A 168 -5.44 -0.57 -22.74
N SER A 169 -5.85 -1.71 -22.20
CA SER A 169 -6.79 -1.81 -21.09
C SER A 169 -6.13 -1.37 -19.79
N ARG A 170 -4.83 -1.62 -19.60
CA ARG A 170 -4.07 -1.10 -18.44
C ARG A 170 -4.07 0.44 -18.42
N LYS A 171 -3.86 1.10 -19.57
CA LYS A 171 -3.94 2.57 -19.66
C LYS A 171 -5.33 3.12 -19.35
N MET A 172 -6.38 2.40 -19.76
CA MET A 172 -7.76 2.76 -19.40
C MET A 172 -7.95 2.67 -17.89
N LEU A 173 -7.50 1.57 -17.27
CA LEU A 173 -7.59 1.39 -15.82
C LEU A 173 -6.81 2.49 -15.07
N GLN A 174 -5.59 2.82 -15.50
CA GLN A 174 -4.80 3.90 -14.91
C GLN A 174 -5.55 5.24 -14.88
N SER A 175 -6.28 5.54 -15.96
CA SER A 175 -7.11 6.76 -16.04
C SER A 175 -8.28 6.73 -15.06
N GLN A 176 -8.88 5.55 -14.83
CA GLN A 176 -9.96 5.35 -13.86
C GLN A 176 -9.46 5.38 -12.41
N LEU A 177 -8.23 4.92 -12.16
CA LEU A 177 -7.54 4.92 -10.86
C LEU A 177 -6.70 6.17 -10.60
N LYS A 178 -6.91 7.27 -11.34
CA LYS A 178 -6.01 8.44 -11.32
C LYS A 178 -5.71 8.98 -9.92
N TYR A 179 -6.67 8.97 -9.00
CA TYR A 179 -6.47 9.48 -7.64
C TYR A 179 -5.70 8.49 -6.75
N GLU A 180 -5.89 7.18 -6.95
CA GLU A 180 -5.06 6.14 -6.33
C GLU A 180 -3.60 6.29 -6.79
N TYR A 181 -3.36 6.56 -8.08
CA TYR A 181 -2.02 6.79 -8.61
C TYR A 181 -1.35 8.05 -8.07
N LEU A 182 -2.12 9.14 -7.95
CA LEU A 182 -1.62 10.39 -7.35
C LEU A 182 -1.16 10.16 -5.90
N LEU A 183 -1.96 9.43 -5.11
CA LEU A 183 -1.57 9.08 -3.74
C LEU A 183 -0.39 8.11 -3.71
N TYR A 184 -0.45 7.02 -4.48
CA TYR A 184 0.58 5.98 -4.52
C TYR A 184 1.96 6.55 -4.87
N THR A 185 2.02 7.43 -5.87
CA THR A 185 3.30 8.04 -6.29
C THR A 185 3.92 8.82 -5.14
N ARG A 186 3.10 9.58 -4.39
CA ARG A 186 3.57 10.35 -3.23
C ARG A 186 4.03 9.45 -2.07
N LEU A 187 3.26 8.41 -1.75
CA LEU A 187 3.63 7.40 -0.75
C LEU A 187 4.96 6.73 -1.11
N ARG A 188 5.09 6.28 -2.35
CA ARG A 188 6.26 5.59 -2.86
C ARG A 188 7.51 6.46 -2.77
N ASP A 189 7.42 7.69 -3.25
CA ASP A 189 8.56 8.61 -3.27
C ASP A 189 9.00 8.95 -1.83
N GLN A 190 8.05 9.18 -0.90
CA GLN A 190 8.37 9.40 0.51
C GLN A 190 9.02 8.19 1.18
N PHE A 191 8.53 6.98 0.92
CA PHE A 191 9.11 5.76 1.47
C PHE A 191 10.55 5.55 1.01
N PHE A 192 10.82 5.65 -0.29
CA PHE A 192 12.18 5.46 -0.80
C PHE A 192 13.15 6.56 -0.37
N GLU A 193 12.68 7.81 -0.20
CA GLU A 193 13.49 8.88 0.37
C GLU A 193 13.87 8.58 1.83
N LEU A 194 12.91 8.15 2.65
CA LEU A 194 13.13 7.73 4.03
C LEU A 194 14.13 6.57 4.12
N ALA A 195 13.91 5.51 3.35
CA ALA A 195 14.75 4.32 3.32
C ALA A 195 16.19 4.66 2.91
N ALA A 196 16.37 5.49 1.88
CA ALA A 196 17.69 5.97 1.45
C ALA A 196 18.37 6.83 2.54
N GLY A 197 17.60 7.64 3.27
CA GLY A 197 18.09 8.39 4.43
C GLY A 197 18.62 7.48 5.54
N ILE A 198 17.86 6.44 5.88
CA ILE A 198 18.24 5.43 6.88
C ILE A 198 19.50 4.68 6.45
N GLN A 199 19.58 4.22 5.20
CA GLN A 199 20.76 3.52 4.68
C GLN A 199 22.03 4.38 4.77
N LYS A 200 21.92 5.68 4.47
CA LYS A 200 23.03 6.63 4.66
C LYS A 200 23.43 6.73 6.13
N LEU A 201 22.47 6.85 7.06
CA LEU A 201 22.77 6.91 8.50
C LEU A 201 23.47 5.65 9.00
N LYS A 202 23.03 4.45 8.56
CA LYS A 202 23.69 3.18 8.88
C LYS A 202 25.14 3.14 8.39
N SER A 203 25.44 3.74 7.24
CA SER A 203 26.83 3.81 6.74
C SER A 203 27.76 4.70 7.59
N TYR A 204 27.21 5.65 8.36
CA TYR A 204 27.98 6.55 9.23
C TYR A 204 28.12 6.07 10.68
N SER A 205 27.30 5.09 11.11
CA SER A 205 27.46 4.40 12.39
C SER A 205 27.99 2.99 12.15
N PRO A 206 29.31 2.83 11.91
CA PRO A 206 29.91 1.50 11.89
C PRO A 206 29.69 0.84 13.25
N LYS A 207 29.23 -0.41 13.21
CA LYS A 207 29.13 -1.29 14.38
C LYS A 207 30.49 -1.46 15.06
#